data_AF-Q7BQU3-F1
#
_entry.id   AF-Q7BQU3-F1
#
_cell.length_a   1.000
_cell.length_b   1.000
_cell.length_c   1.000
_cell.angle_alpha   90.00
_cell.angle_beta   90.00
_cell.angle_gamma   90.00
#
_symmetry.space_group_name_H-M   'P 1'
#
loop_
_entity.id
_entity.type
_entity.pdbx_description
1 polymer ?
#
loop_
_entity_poly.entity_id
_entity_poly.type
_entity_poly.pdbx_seq_one_letter_code
_entity_poly.pdbx_strand_id
1 'polypeptide(L)' 'MAYPEHPPEDETDKTLVFLEAIVNADDTATVGDIRAFVDDLDAVRFNRNKINRQLSKLDLAAPALEPEVIWSGRRR' A
#
# COMPACT_ATOMS: atom_id res chain seq x y z
N MET A 1 15.75 6.14 -19.13
CA MET A 1 16.05 5.62 -17.79
C MET A 1 14.71 5.54 -17.07
N ALA A 2 14.08 4.37 -17.07
CA ALA A 2 12.82 4.17 -16.35
C ALA A 2 13.19 3.98 -14.87
N TYR A 3 12.65 4.82 -14.00
CA TYR A 3 12.67 4.52 -12.57
C TYR A 3 11.94 3.19 -12.41
N PRO A 4 12.52 2.20 -11.69
CA PRO A 4 11.75 1.01 -11.36
C PRO A 4 10.52 1.50 -10.61
N GLU A 5 9.35 1.08 -11.06
CA GLU A 5 8.14 1.29 -10.27
C GLU A 5 8.43 0.74 -8.88
N HIS A 6 8.37 1.61 -7.87
CA HIS A 6 8.46 1.16 -6.49
C HIS A 6 7.40 0.08 -6.33
N PRO A 7 7.73 -1.13 -5.83
CA PRO A 7 6.72 -2.10 -5.48
C PRO A 7 5.69 -1.39 -4.59
N PRO A 8 4.37 -1.63 -4.77
CA PRO A 8 3.36 -0.97 -3.96
C PRO A 8 3.73 -1.20 -2.50
N GLU A 9 4.06 -0.12 -1.79
CA GLU A 9 4.57 -0.18 -0.42
C GLU A 9 3.56 -0.96 0.42
N ASP A 10 4.01 -2.07 0.99
CA ASP A 10 3.13 -2.93 1.77
C ASP A 10 3.02 -2.43 3.22
N GLU A 11 2.02 -2.95 3.95
CA GLU A 11 1.77 -2.52 5.33
C GLU A 11 2.98 -2.76 6.25
N THR A 12 3.77 -3.80 5.95
CA THR A 12 4.99 -4.14 6.70
C THR A 12 6.07 -3.10 6.45
N ASP A 13 6.31 -2.73 5.19
CA ASP A 13 7.29 -1.72 4.81
C ASP A 13 6.98 -0.37 5.46
N LYS A 14 5.73 0.10 5.37
CA LYS A 14 5.30 1.35 6.03
C LYS A 14 5.37 1.28 7.54
N THR A 15 5.08 0.12 8.13
CA THR A 15 5.23 -0.08 9.58
C THR A 15 6.70 0.01 10.00
N LEU A 16 7.62 -0.58 9.22
CA LEU A 16 9.05 -0.55 9.51
C LEU A 16 9.59 0.89 9.45
N VAL A 17 9.25 1.63 8.40
CA VAL A 17 9.64 3.04 8.25
C VAL A 17 9.10 3.90 9.41
N PHE A 18 7.86 3.66 9.84
CA PHE A 18 7.29 4.37 10.98
C PHE A 18 8.05 4.08 12.29
N LEU A 19 8.39 2.81 12.55
CA LEU A 19 9.17 2.42 13.72
C LEU A 19 10.60 3.00 13.67
N GLU A 20 11.23 3.01 12.51
CA GLU A 20 12.55 3.63 12.30
C GLU A 20 12.52 5.13 12.57
N ALA A 21 11.45 5.83 12.15
CA ALA A 21 11.26 7.24 12.46
C ALA A 21 11.12 7.50 13.97
N ILE A 22 10.41 6.63 14.71
CA ILE A 22 10.29 6.75 16.17
C ILE A 22 11.64 6.50 16.86
N VAL A 23 12.36 5.45 16.45
CA VAL A 23 13.64 5.07 17.08
C VAL A 23 14.72 6.14 16.85
N ASN A 24 14.70 6.80 15.69
CA ASN A 24 15.68 7.83 15.33
C ASN A 24 15.22 9.27 15.65
N ALA A 25 14.02 9.45 16.21
CA ALA A 25 13.54 10.77 16.61
C ALA A 25 14.41 11.32 17.75
N ASP A 26 14.87 12.57 17.60
CA ASP A 26 15.54 13.31 18.66
C ASP A 26 14.55 14.17 19.46
N ASP A 27 15.04 14.83 20.50
CA ASP A 27 14.21 15.66 21.41
C ASP A 27 13.56 16.87 20.72
N THR A 28 13.96 17.20 19.49
CA THR A 28 13.37 18.27 18.69
C THR A 28 12.26 17.79 17.77
N ALA A 29 12.11 16.47 17.59
CA ALA A 29 11.07 15.87 16.76
C ALA A 29 9.68 16.25 17.30
N THR A 30 8.84 16.73 16.40
CA THR A 30 7.47 17.13 16.74
C THR A 30 6.48 16.04 16.41
N VAL A 31 5.29 16.13 17.01
CA VAL A 31 4.14 15.29 16.62
C VAL A 31 3.82 15.45 15.13
N GLY A 32 4.07 16.62 14.54
CA GLY A 32 3.86 16.86 13.11
C GLY A 32 4.77 16.00 12.24
N ASP A 33 6.03 15.84 12.62
CA ASP A 33 7.02 15.05 11.89
C ASP A 33 6.67 13.55 11.91
N ILE A 34 6.14 13.07 13.03
CA ILE A 34 5.69 11.67 13.20
C ILE A 34 4.39 11.41 12.42
N ARG A 35 3.51 12.42 12.30
CA ARG A 35 2.17 12.27 11.70
C ARG A 35 2.20 11.87 10.23
N ALA A 36 3.20 12.34 9.47
CA ALA A 36 3.36 11.97 8.06
C ALA A 36 3.49 10.46 7.87
N PHE A 37 4.21 9.76 8.76
CA PHE A 37 4.38 8.31 8.70
C PHE A 37 3.12 7.54 9.09
N VAL A 38 2.32 8.10 10.01
CA VAL A 38 1.00 7.53 10.37
C VAL A 38 0.05 7.62 9.19
N ASP A 39 0.00 8.76 8.51
CA ASP A 39 -0.87 8.97 7.35
C ASP A 39 -0.49 8.02 6.18
N ASP A 40 0.81 7.81 5.95
CA ASP A 40 1.33 6.85 4.97
C ASP A 40 0.91 5.40 5.29
N LEU A 41 1.04 4.98 6.56
CA LEU A 41 0.64 3.64 6.99
C LEU A 41 -0.89 3.45 6.88
N ASP A 42 -1.67 4.46 7.26
CA ASP A 42 -3.13 4.42 7.17
C ASP A 42 -3.62 4.36 5.72
N ALA A 43 -2.94 5.01 4.78
CA ALA A 43 -3.26 4.93 3.35
C ALA A 43 -3.15 3.48 2.83
N VAL A 44 -2.08 2.75 3.22
CA VAL A 44 -1.90 1.34 2.83
C VAL A 44 -2.94 0.43 3.49
N ARG A 45 -3.23 0.62 4.78
CA ARG A 45 -4.27 -0.12 5.51
C ARG A 45 -5.65 0.09 4.90
N PHE A 46 -5.99 1.33 4.55
CA PHE A 46 -7.25 1.66 3.90
C PHE A 46 -7.37 0.96 2.54
N ASN A 47 -6.30 0.98 1.74
CA ASN A 47 -6.26 0.29 0.46
C ASN A 47 -6.44 -1.22 0.61
N ARG A 48 -5.75 -1.85 1.56
CA ARG A 48 -5.91 -3.28 1.87
C ARG A 48 -7.34 -3.63 2.27
N ASN A 49 -7.96 -2.86 3.16
CA ASN A 49 -9.35 -3.07 3.57
C ASN A 49 -10.32 -2.93 2.40
N LYS A 50 -10.12 -1.94 1.54
CA LYS A 50 -10.91 -1.73 0.33
C LYS A 50 -10.78 -2.91 -0.64
N ILE A 51 -9.55 -3.35 -0.92
CA ILE A 51 -9.27 -4.50 -1.79
C ILE A 51 -9.90 -5.77 -1.20
N ASN A 52 -9.69 -6.07 0.08
CA ASN A 52 -10.28 -7.24 0.74
C ASN A 52 -11.81 -7.24 0.68
N ARG A 53 -12.45 -6.07 0.86
CA ARG A 53 -13.90 -5.92 0.73
C ARG A 53 -14.39 -6.10 -0.71
N GLN A 54 -13.59 -5.76 -1.71
CA GLN A 54 -13.92 -6.02 -3.11
C GLN A 54 -13.76 -7.50 -3.44
N LEU A 55 -12.65 -8.12 -3.02
CA LEU A 55 -12.40 -9.55 -3.18
C LEU A 55 -13.45 -10.41 -2.47
N SER A 56 -13.92 -10.02 -1.28
CA SER A 56 -14.96 -10.75 -0.56
C SER A 56 -16.32 -10.74 -1.26
N LYS A 57 -16.53 -9.86 -2.25
CA LYS A 57 -17.74 -9.81 -3.07
C LYS A 57 -17.62 -10.70 -4.31
N LEU A 58 -16.41 -11.12 -4.67
CA LEU A 58 -16.20 -12.06 -5.75
C LEU A 58 -16.47 -13.47 -5.24
N ASP A 59 -17.28 -14.23 -5.97
CA ASP A 59 -17.36 -15.67 -5.75
C ASP A 59 -16.10 -16.31 -6.34
N LEU A 60 -15.04 -16.39 -5.54
CA LEU A 60 -13.74 -16.97 -5.94
C LEU A 60 -13.83 -18.46 -6.27
N ALA A 61 -14.97 -19.12 -5.96
CA ALA A 61 -15.25 -20.49 -6.35
C ALA A 61 -16.03 -20.59 -7.67
N ALA A 62 -16.51 -19.48 -8.24
CA ALA A 62 -17.17 -19.46 -9.53
C ALA A 62 -16.15 -19.73 -10.66
N PRO A 63 -16.40 -20.69 -11.57
CA PRO A 63 -15.50 -21.00 -12.68
C PRO A 63 -15.25 -19.85 -13.66
N ALA A 64 -16.05 -18.78 -13.57
CA ALA A 64 -16.01 -17.63 -14.48
C ALA A 64 -14.95 -16.58 -14.10
N LEU A 65 -14.28 -16.71 -12.95
CA LEU A 65 -13.18 -15.83 -12.55
C LEU A 65 -11.81 -16.36 -13.04
N GLU A 66 -11.77 -16.99 -14.22
CA GLU A 66 -10.52 -17.02 -14.98
C GLU A 66 -10.18 -15.59 -15.39
N PRO A 67 -8.97 -15.10 -15.11
CA PRO A 67 -8.69 -13.69 -15.24
C PRO A 67 -8.64 -13.29 -16.71
N GLU A 68 -9.59 -12.48 -17.16
CA GLU A 68 -9.30 -11.48 -18.17
C GLU A 68 -8.26 -10.53 -17.58
N VAL A 69 -6.99 -10.95 -17.60
CA VAL A 69 -5.85 -10.08 -17.39
C VAL A 69 -5.85 -9.13 -18.59
N ILE A 70 -6.59 -8.03 -18.48
CA ILE A 70 -6.50 -6.92 -19.44
C ILE A 70 -5.13 -6.30 -19.22
N TRP A 71 -4.11 -6.88 -19.85
CA TRP A 71 -2.87 -6.19 -20.14
C TRP A 71 -3.25 -5.00 -21.02
N SER A 72 -3.40 -3.84 -20.41
CA SER A 72 -3.53 -2.57 -21.13
C SER A 72 -2.17 -2.19 -21.74
N GLY A 73 -1.61 -3.10 -22.53
CA GLY A 73 -0.55 -2.85 -23.50
C GLY A 73 -1.18 -2.35 -24.79
N ARG A 74 -1.62 -1.09 -24.80
CA ARG A 74 -1.90 -0.39 -26.06
C ARG A 74 -1.48 1.07 -25.94
N ARG A 75 -0.17 1.31 -25.98
CA ARG A 75 0.34 2.54 -26.57
C ARG A 75 0.46 2.30 -28.08
N ARG A 76 -0.17 3.24 -28.79
CA ARG A 76 -0.25 3.37 -30.25
C ARG A 76 1.12 3.52 -30.89
#